data_AF-A0A925FRP9-F1
#
_entry.id   AF-A0A925FRP9-F1
#
_cell.length_a   1.000
_cell.length_b   1.000
_cell.length_c   1.000
_cell.angle_alpha   90.00
_cell.angle_beta   90.00
_cell.angle_gamma   90.00
#
_symmetry.space_group_name_H-M   'P 1'
#
loop_
_entity.id
_entity.type
_entity.pdbx_description
1 polymer ?
#
loop_
_entity_poly.entity_id
_entity_poly.type
_entity_poly.pdbx_seq_one_letter_code
_entity_poly.pdbx_strand_id
1 'polypeptide(L)'
;MTNTSSLVKAILPLSFLEAEINRLLILSSSFGASMIAVRIVYTGELHFLFLIWNLFLAFIPYFISWQLLNKPALSRSNIWLPVLATAWLLFIPNSFYILTDLFHLFDSYLVPKWFDLILIISFAWNALLMGILSVRHIEKIIDQRWKIRYDWLFVFPVMCLNALGVYIGRYMRFNSWDIVTNPFALAADILQIIFHPLENANAWAMIVSFSFLLSIFYFTLKMLSKKMAP
;
A
#
# COMPACT_ATOMS: atom_id res chain seq x y z
N MET A 1 18.81 29.45 9.21
CA MET A 1 19.57 28.68 8.20
C MET A 1 20.07 27.31 8.71
N THR A 2 19.46 26.72 9.75
CA THR A 2 19.95 25.48 10.40
C THR A 2 19.16 24.19 10.08
N ASN A 3 18.08 24.26 9.29
CA ASN A 3 17.20 23.10 9.04
C ASN A 3 17.52 22.27 7.78
N THR A 4 18.34 22.77 6.85
CA THR A 4 18.69 22.05 5.61
C THR A 4 19.71 20.93 5.84
N SER A 5 20.63 21.11 6.80
CA SER A 5 21.68 20.12 7.12
C SER A 5 21.14 18.83 7.74
N SER A 6 20.14 18.92 8.64
CA SER A 6 19.49 17.75 9.25
C SER A 6 18.62 16.98 8.25
N LEU A 7 17.93 17.70 7.34
CA LEU A 7 17.15 17.11 6.25
C LEU A 7 18.03 16.28 5.31
N VAL A 8 19.13 16.86 4.83
CA VAL A 8 20.04 16.18 3.90
C VAL A 8 20.62 14.91 4.53
N LYS A 9 21.02 14.95 5.81
CA LYS A 9 21.53 13.77 6.53
C LYS A 9 20.50 12.65 6.74
N ALA A 10 19.22 12.98 6.96
CA ALA A 10 18.16 11.98 7.13
C ALA A 10 17.59 11.42 5.80
N ILE A 11 17.84 12.11 4.69
CA ILE A 11 17.36 11.76 3.34
C ILE A 11 18.41 10.91 2.60
N LEU A 12 19.70 11.21 2.73
CA LEU A 12 20.79 10.50 2.04
C LEU A 12 20.73 8.96 2.16
N PRO A 13 20.67 8.35 3.36
CA PRO A 13 20.60 6.88 3.47
C PRO A 13 19.27 6.31 2.96
N LEU A 14 18.20 7.10 2.95
CA LEU A 14 16.93 6.67 2.35
C LEU A 14 17.00 6.69 0.82
N SER A 15 17.63 7.72 0.24
CA SER A 15 17.73 7.89 -1.21
C SER A 15 18.57 6.80 -1.89
N PHE A 16 19.63 6.32 -1.23
CA PHE A 16 20.44 5.21 -1.73
C PHE A 16 19.66 3.89 -1.69
N LEU A 17 19.03 3.59 -0.55
CA LEU A 17 18.20 2.40 -0.38
C LEU A 17 16.99 2.41 -1.34
N GLU A 18 16.39 3.58 -1.59
CA GLU A 18 15.32 3.76 -2.57
C GLU A 18 15.77 3.47 -3.99
N ALA A 19 16.97 3.87 -4.40
CA ALA A 19 17.47 3.60 -5.75
C ALA A 19 17.65 2.09 -5.99
N GLU A 20 18.17 1.35 -5.01
CA GLU A 20 18.29 -0.10 -5.08
C GLU A 20 16.92 -0.79 -5.05
N ILE A 21 16.03 -0.37 -4.13
CA ILE A 21 14.67 -0.92 -4.06
C ILE A 21 13.91 -0.65 -5.36
N ASN A 22 14.05 0.52 -5.98
CA ASN A 22 13.38 0.84 -7.23
C ASN A 22 13.87 -0.05 -8.38
N ARG A 23 15.17 -0.35 -8.45
CA ARG A 23 15.71 -1.31 -9.43
C ARG A 23 15.13 -2.71 -9.19
N LEU A 24 15.06 -3.13 -7.93
CA LEU A 24 14.46 -4.41 -7.57
C LEU A 24 12.98 -4.46 -7.91
N LEU A 25 12.20 -3.41 -7.63
CA LEU A 25 10.78 -3.30 -7.97
C LEU A 25 10.55 -3.40 -9.48
N ILE A 26 11.36 -2.73 -10.29
CA ILE A 26 11.28 -2.83 -11.76
C ILE A 26 11.56 -4.27 -12.20
N LEU A 27 12.61 -4.90 -11.65
CA LEU A 27 12.97 -6.27 -11.97
C LEU A 27 11.85 -7.25 -11.57
N SER A 28 11.33 -7.18 -10.34
CA SER A 28 10.26 -8.06 -9.87
C SER A 28 8.92 -7.79 -10.54
N SER A 29 8.62 -6.54 -10.92
CA SER A 29 7.41 -6.22 -11.70
C SER A 29 7.51 -6.75 -13.12
N SER A 30 8.70 -6.66 -13.74
CA SER A 30 8.96 -7.23 -15.07
C SER A 30 8.84 -8.75 -15.04
N PHE A 31 9.33 -9.40 -13.98
CA PHE A 31 9.14 -10.82 -13.74
C PHE A 31 7.63 -11.18 -13.66
N GLY A 32 6.84 -10.48 -12.84
CA GLY A 32 5.40 -10.71 -12.75
C GLY A 32 4.66 -10.52 -14.09
N ALA A 33 5.00 -9.47 -14.84
CA ALA A 33 4.45 -9.23 -16.17
C ALA A 33 4.81 -10.36 -17.16
N SER A 34 6.05 -10.86 -17.10
CA SER A 34 6.50 -11.97 -17.93
C SER A 34 5.74 -13.27 -17.61
N MET A 35 5.46 -13.54 -16.32
CA MET A 35 4.66 -14.69 -15.88
C MET A 35 3.22 -14.61 -16.42
N ILE A 36 2.59 -13.44 -16.37
CA ILE A 36 1.27 -13.23 -16.97
C ILE A 36 1.30 -13.50 -18.48
N ALA A 37 2.31 -12.98 -19.19
CA ALA A 37 2.44 -13.19 -20.62
C ALA A 37 2.59 -14.67 -20.97
N VAL A 38 3.44 -15.41 -20.25
CA VAL A 38 3.59 -16.87 -20.40
C VAL A 38 2.26 -17.58 -20.15
N ARG A 39 1.54 -17.21 -19.10
CA ARG A 39 0.22 -17.79 -18.78
C ARG A 39 -0.79 -17.57 -19.90
N ILE A 40 -0.87 -16.35 -20.43
CA ILE A 40 -1.79 -16.00 -21.52
C ILE A 40 -1.45 -16.80 -22.78
N VAL A 41 -0.16 -16.90 -23.14
CA VAL A 41 0.28 -17.67 -24.31
C VAL A 41 -0.05 -19.16 -24.14
N TYR A 42 0.09 -19.71 -22.94
CA TYR A 42 -0.17 -21.12 -22.67
C TYR A 42 -1.68 -21.46 -22.58
N THR A 43 -2.48 -20.62 -21.92
CA THR A 43 -3.90 -20.90 -21.65
C THR A 43 -4.85 -20.30 -22.68
N GLY A 44 -4.44 -19.24 -23.38
CA GLY A 44 -5.33 -18.40 -24.19
C GLY A 44 -6.26 -17.50 -23.38
N GLU A 45 -6.21 -17.54 -22.04
CA GLU A 45 -7.10 -16.78 -21.17
C GLU A 45 -6.43 -15.52 -20.61
N LEU A 46 -7.20 -14.45 -20.48
CA LEU A 46 -6.76 -13.17 -19.89
C LEU A 46 -6.88 -13.12 -18.36
N HIS A 47 -6.97 -14.29 -17.73
CA HIS A 47 -7.07 -14.41 -16.27
C HIS A 47 -5.81 -13.79 -15.62
N PHE A 48 -5.99 -13.12 -14.47
CA PHE A 48 -4.98 -12.32 -13.76
C PHE A 48 -4.52 -11.00 -14.40
N LEU A 49 -5.05 -10.56 -15.55
CA LEU A 49 -4.75 -9.22 -16.06
C LEU A 49 -5.11 -8.09 -15.07
N PHE A 50 -6.13 -8.31 -14.23
CA PHE A 50 -6.50 -7.36 -13.18
C PHE A 50 -5.37 -7.10 -12.16
N LEU A 51 -4.39 -8.01 -12.01
CA LEU A 51 -3.23 -7.78 -11.14
C LEU A 51 -2.35 -6.64 -11.66
N ILE A 52 -2.28 -6.45 -12.98
CA ILE A 52 -1.56 -5.31 -13.58
C ILE A 52 -2.27 -4.01 -13.19
N TRP A 53 -3.59 -4.00 -13.26
CA TRP A 53 -4.40 -2.85 -12.85
C TRP A 53 -4.27 -2.57 -11.35
N ASN A 54 -4.33 -3.61 -10.51
CA ASN A 54 -4.15 -3.45 -9.06
C ASN A 54 -2.75 -2.95 -8.71
N LEU A 55 -1.71 -3.42 -9.42
CA LEU A 55 -0.34 -2.94 -9.23
C LEU A 55 -0.19 -1.47 -9.65
N PHE A 56 -0.86 -1.05 -10.72
CA PHE A 56 -0.93 0.34 -11.12
C PHE A 56 -1.60 1.20 -10.04
N LEU A 57 -2.73 0.75 -9.46
CA LEU A 57 -3.37 1.45 -8.34
C LEU A 57 -2.46 1.51 -7.11
N ALA A 58 -1.71 0.45 -6.82
CA ALA A 58 -0.72 0.41 -5.74
C ALA A 58 0.45 1.38 -5.95
N PHE A 59 0.77 1.75 -7.19
CA PHE A 59 1.82 2.71 -7.53
C PHE A 59 1.41 4.16 -7.24
N ILE A 60 0.12 4.51 -7.38
CA ILE A 60 -0.40 5.87 -7.13
C ILE A 60 0.00 6.43 -5.75
N PRO A 61 -0.31 5.78 -4.61
CA PRO A 61 0.02 6.31 -3.28
C PRO A 61 1.54 6.40 -3.08
N TYR A 62 2.30 5.43 -3.61
CA TYR A 62 3.76 5.48 -3.60
C TYR A 62 4.27 6.73 -4.32
N PHE A 63 3.80 6.99 -5.55
CA PHE A 63 4.19 8.17 -6.32
C PHE A 63 3.82 9.49 -5.62
N ILE A 64 2.61 9.60 -5.07
CA ILE A 64 2.18 10.79 -4.31
C ILE A 64 3.13 11.05 -3.13
N SER A 65 3.39 10.02 -2.33
CA SER A 65 4.25 10.12 -1.15
C SER A 65 5.70 10.47 -1.51
N TRP A 66 6.21 9.91 -2.62
CA TRP A 66 7.55 10.21 -3.15
C TRP A 66 7.67 11.67 -3.63
N GLN A 67 6.63 12.20 -4.29
CA GLN A 67 6.60 13.61 -4.69
C GLN A 67 6.58 14.54 -3.48
N LEU A 68 5.78 14.23 -2.45
CA LEU A 68 5.74 15.00 -1.20
C LEU A 68 7.09 15.01 -0.49
N LEU A 69 7.81 13.88 -0.50
CA LEU A 69 9.12 13.76 0.14
C LEU A 69 10.19 14.57 -0.60
N ASN A 70 10.21 14.49 -1.93
CA ASN A 70 11.27 15.10 -2.75
C ASN A 70 11.02 16.55 -3.16
N LYS A 71 9.80 17.07 -2.97
CA LYS A 71 9.46 18.47 -3.26
C LYS A 71 9.05 19.20 -1.98
N PRO A 72 10.00 19.84 -1.27
CA PRO A 72 9.73 20.56 -0.02
C PRO A 72 8.63 21.63 -0.12
N ALA A 73 8.41 22.21 -1.30
CA ALA A 73 7.34 23.17 -1.54
C ALA A 73 5.94 22.55 -1.33
N LEU A 74 5.76 21.28 -1.72
CA LEU A 74 4.49 20.57 -1.56
C LEU A 74 4.29 20.17 -0.09
N SER A 75 5.29 19.59 0.56
CA SER A 75 5.18 19.12 1.95
C SER A 75 5.10 20.24 2.98
N ARG A 76 5.59 21.45 2.67
CA ARG A 76 5.44 22.62 3.55
C ARG A 76 4.15 23.39 3.33
N SER A 77 3.49 23.22 2.18
CA SER A 77 2.25 23.91 1.85
C SER A 77 1.11 23.50 2.78
N ASN A 78 0.36 24.47 3.30
CA ASN A 78 -0.83 24.23 4.10
C ASN A 78 -2.03 23.72 3.28
N ILE A 79 -1.98 23.82 1.95
CA ILE A 79 -3.06 23.41 1.04
C ILE A 79 -2.69 22.09 0.36
N TRP A 80 -1.51 22.01 -0.25
CA TRP A 80 -1.13 20.83 -1.03
C TRP A 80 -0.82 19.61 -0.17
N LEU A 81 -0.26 19.79 1.04
CA LEU A 81 0.00 18.67 1.94
C LEU A 81 -1.30 17.92 2.31
N PRO A 82 -2.35 18.55 2.87
CA PRO A 82 -3.57 17.82 3.22
C PRO A 82 -4.26 17.24 2.00
N VAL A 83 -4.32 17.95 0.87
CA VAL A 83 -4.94 17.43 -0.37
C VAL A 83 -4.26 16.15 -0.84
N LEU A 84 -2.92 16.16 -0.95
CA LEU A 84 -2.17 14.99 -1.39
C LEU A 84 -2.14 13.88 -0.34
N ALA A 85 -2.14 14.22 0.95
CA ALA A 85 -2.23 13.23 2.03
C ALA A 85 -3.61 12.54 2.07
N THR A 86 -4.70 13.27 1.82
CA THR A 86 -6.03 12.67 1.68
C THR A 86 -6.11 11.77 0.46
N ALA A 87 -5.63 12.22 -0.70
CA ALA A 87 -5.57 11.38 -1.90
C ALA A 87 -4.72 10.12 -1.65
N TRP A 88 -3.56 10.28 -1.01
CA TRP A 88 -2.71 9.17 -0.60
C TRP A 88 -3.46 8.16 0.30
N LEU A 89 -4.16 8.64 1.32
CA LEU A 89 -4.88 7.79 2.28
C LEU A 89 -6.03 7.00 1.62
N LEU A 90 -6.66 7.55 0.59
CA LEU A 90 -7.73 6.88 -0.17
C LEU A 90 -7.20 5.79 -1.10
N PHE A 91 -5.98 5.95 -1.61
CA PHE A 91 -5.40 5.02 -2.57
C PHE A 91 -4.47 3.97 -1.94
N ILE A 92 -3.92 4.23 -0.75
CA ILE A 92 -2.99 3.30 -0.09
C ILE A 92 -3.56 1.90 0.21
N PRO A 93 -4.86 1.69 0.48
CA PRO A 93 -5.39 0.34 0.67
C PRO A 93 -5.14 -0.56 -0.55
N ASN A 94 -5.10 -0.02 -1.77
CA ASN A 94 -4.83 -0.79 -2.99
C ASN A 94 -3.45 -1.46 -2.97
N SER A 95 -2.46 -0.86 -2.29
CA SER A 95 -1.12 -1.45 -2.16
C SER A 95 -1.15 -2.74 -1.33
N PHE A 96 -1.99 -2.79 -0.29
CA PHE A 96 -2.11 -3.98 0.57
C PHE A 96 -3.20 -4.94 0.11
N TYR A 97 -4.15 -4.47 -0.70
CA TYR A 97 -5.25 -5.25 -1.27
C TYR A 97 -4.77 -6.49 -2.02
N ILE A 98 -3.69 -6.37 -2.80
CA ILE A 98 -3.15 -7.46 -3.63
C ILE A 98 -2.75 -8.68 -2.79
N LEU A 99 -2.43 -8.53 -1.49
CA LEU A 99 -2.21 -9.66 -0.60
C LEU A 99 -3.44 -10.58 -0.50
N THR A 100 -4.64 -10.03 -0.63
CA THR A 100 -5.89 -10.79 -0.61
C THR A 100 -6.22 -11.43 -1.94
N ASP A 101 -5.57 -11.02 -3.03
CA ASP A 101 -5.74 -11.66 -4.34
C ASP A 101 -5.17 -13.09 -4.38
N LEU A 102 -4.40 -13.51 -3.37
CA LEU A 102 -4.02 -14.92 -3.17
C LEU A 102 -5.24 -15.84 -3.02
N PHE A 103 -6.42 -15.32 -2.66
CA PHE A 103 -7.65 -16.11 -2.65
C PHE A 103 -8.07 -16.60 -4.04
N HIS A 104 -7.60 -15.95 -5.12
CA HIS A 104 -7.86 -16.38 -6.51
C HIS A 104 -7.04 -17.60 -6.95
N LEU A 105 -6.10 -18.08 -6.13
CA LEU A 105 -5.28 -19.26 -6.42
C LEU A 105 -6.10 -20.54 -6.71
N PHE A 106 -7.36 -20.56 -6.26
CA PHE A 106 -8.24 -21.72 -6.37
C PHE A 106 -9.25 -21.62 -7.52
N ASP A 107 -9.20 -20.56 -8.32
CA ASP A 107 -10.22 -20.27 -9.34
C ASP A 107 -9.99 -21.02 -10.67
N SER A 108 -8.76 -21.50 -10.94
CA SER A 108 -8.41 -22.16 -12.20
C SER A 108 -7.48 -23.37 -11.98
N TYR A 109 -7.66 -24.40 -12.81
CA TYR A 109 -6.84 -25.62 -12.82
C TYR A 109 -6.07 -25.80 -14.14
N LEU A 110 -6.11 -24.80 -15.04
CA LEU A 110 -5.47 -24.87 -16.36
C LEU A 110 -3.94 -24.83 -16.29
N VAL A 111 -3.40 -24.27 -15.21
CA VAL A 111 -1.98 -24.10 -14.97
C VAL A 111 -1.65 -24.69 -13.60
N PRO A 112 -0.46 -25.29 -13.39
CA PRO A 112 -0.08 -25.77 -12.08
C PRO A 112 -0.18 -24.68 -11.02
N LYS A 113 -0.82 -24.98 -9.88
CA LYS A 113 -1.07 -24.00 -8.81
C LYS A 113 0.20 -23.29 -8.32
N TRP A 114 1.36 -23.95 -8.36
CA TRP A 114 2.62 -23.33 -7.97
C TRP A 114 2.99 -22.14 -8.88
N PHE A 115 2.61 -22.18 -10.16
CA PHE A 115 2.88 -21.11 -11.10
C PHE A 115 2.02 -19.88 -10.79
N ASP A 116 0.72 -20.08 -10.63
CA ASP A 116 -0.23 -19.01 -10.26
C ASP A 116 0.12 -18.44 -8.87
N LEU A 117 0.59 -19.28 -7.94
CA LEU A 117 1.09 -18.83 -6.64
C LEU A 117 2.31 -17.89 -6.78
N ILE A 118 3.33 -18.28 -7.55
CA ILE A 118 4.53 -17.44 -7.77
C ILE A 118 4.15 -16.14 -8.48
N LEU A 119 3.24 -16.20 -9.45
CA LEU A 119 2.73 -15.04 -10.15
C LEU A 119 2.08 -14.06 -9.16
N ILE A 120 1.08 -14.50 -8.40
CA ILE A 120 0.36 -13.63 -7.45
C ILE A 120 1.30 -13.09 -6.37
N ILE A 121 2.17 -13.93 -5.80
CA ILE A 121 3.15 -13.51 -4.79
C ILE A 121 4.09 -12.43 -5.34
N SER A 122 4.52 -12.54 -6.61
CA SER A 122 5.35 -11.52 -7.24
C SER A 122 4.65 -10.15 -7.26
N PHE A 123 3.38 -10.09 -7.64
CA PHE A 123 2.60 -8.85 -7.60
C PHE A 123 2.38 -8.34 -6.18
N ALA A 124 2.00 -9.23 -5.26
CA ALA A 124 1.77 -8.91 -3.86
C ALA A 124 3.04 -8.36 -3.17
N TRP A 125 4.21 -8.92 -3.50
CA TRP A 125 5.50 -8.46 -2.99
C TRP A 125 5.82 -7.02 -3.43
N ASN A 126 5.65 -6.73 -4.73
CA ASN A 126 5.86 -5.37 -5.24
C ASN A 126 4.92 -4.36 -4.58
N ALA A 127 3.64 -4.68 -4.48
CA ALA A 127 2.64 -3.79 -3.92
C ALA A 127 2.84 -3.56 -2.41
N LEU A 128 3.22 -4.61 -1.67
CA LEU A 128 3.57 -4.52 -0.25
C LEU A 128 4.75 -3.56 -0.02
N LEU A 129 5.82 -3.71 -0.80
CA LEU A 129 6.99 -2.83 -0.71
C LEU A 129 6.64 -1.37 -1.02
N MET A 130 5.90 -1.14 -2.11
CA MET A 130 5.43 0.20 -2.46
C MET A 130 4.55 0.81 -1.37
N GLY A 131 3.63 0.03 -0.79
CA GLY A 131 2.77 0.46 0.31
C GLY A 131 3.57 0.85 1.56
N ILE A 132 4.51 0.02 1.98
CA ILE A 132 5.33 0.30 3.18
C ILE A 132 6.26 1.51 2.97
N LEU A 133 6.92 1.60 1.81
CA LEU A 133 7.73 2.78 1.48
C LEU A 133 6.87 4.05 1.47
N SER A 134 5.65 3.94 0.93
CA SER A 134 4.71 5.05 0.89
C SER A 134 4.32 5.57 2.27
N VAL A 135 3.98 4.67 3.22
CA VAL A 135 3.73 5.06 4.62
C VAL A 135 4.96 5.71 5.24
N ARG A 136 6.15 5.14 4.98
CA ARG A 136 7.41 5.64 5.55
C ARG A 136 7.77 7.05 5.06
N HIS A 137 7.46 7.38 3.80
CA HIS A 137 7.62 8.74 3.28
C HIS A 137 6.75 9.75 4.05
N ILE A 138 5.47 9.42 4.24
CA ILE A 138 4.53 10.29 4.96
C ILE A 138 4.89 10.41 6.44
N GLU A 139 5.26 9.31 7.09
CA GLU A 139 5.77 9.31 8.47
C GLU A 139 6.92 10.31 8.62
N LYS A 140 7.93 10.28 7.74
CA LYS A 140 9.06 11.22 7.78
C LYS A 140 8.63 12.68 7.61
N ILE A 141 7.67 12.97 6.74
CA ILE A 141 7.16 14.32 6.52
C ILE A 141 6.45 14.83 7.80
N ILE A 142 5.66 13.97 8.42
CA ILE A 142 4.92 14.24 9.67
C ILE A 142 5.89 14.47 10.83
N ASP A 143 6.90 13.61 11.00
CA ASP A 143 7.92 13.74 12.04
C ASP A 143 8.67 15.07 11.91
N GLN A 144 8.97 15.51 10.69
CA GLN A 144 9.64 16.79 10.46
C GLN A 144 8.74 18.00 10.77
N ARG A 145 7.44 17.90 10.45
CA ARG A 145 6.49 19.01 10.57
C ARG A 145 5.97 19.19 11.99
N TRP A 146 5.64 18.10 12.66
CA TRP A 146 4.96 18.09 13.95
C TRP A 146 5.78 17.45 15.08
N LYS A 147 6.99 16.95 14.81
CA LYS A 147 7.92 16.38 15.81
C LYS A 147 7.26 15.33 16.70
N ILE A 148 6.42 14.47 16.10
CA ILE A 148 5.75 13.40 16.82
C ILE A 148 6.82 12.45 17.37
N ARG A 149 6.81 12.24 18.69
CA ARG A 149 7.85 11.46 19.39
C ARG A 149 7.63 9.95 19.30
N TYR A 150 6.43 9.52 18.92
CA TYR A 150 6.00 8.13 18.92
C TYR A 150 5.43 7.73 17.56
N ASP A 151 6.28 7.12 16.73
CA ASP A 151 5.96 6.61 15.39
C ASP A 151 4.65 5.78 15.35
N TRP A 152 4.41 4.98 16.38
CA TRP A 152 3.24 4.09 16.46
C TRP A 152 1.90 4.82 16.52
N LEU A 153 1.87 6.05 17.07
CA LEU A 153 0.64 6.85 17.15
C LEU A 153 0.14 7.28 15.77
N PHE A 154 1.03 7.39 14.79
CA PHE A 154 0.67 7.65 13.41
C PHE A 154 0.46 6.35 12.62
N VAL A 155 1.42 5.42 12.72
CA VAL A 155 1.46 4.22 11.90
C VAL A 155 0.28 3.30 12.19
N PHE A 156 -0.03 3.04 13.46
CA PHE A 156 -1.07 2.05 13.80
C PHE A 156 -2.47 2.47 13.30
N PRO A 157 -2.95 3.72 13.52
CA PRO A 157 -4.19 4.18 12.91
C PRO A 157 -4.20 4.10 11.38
N VAL A 158 -3.08 4.44 10.72
CA VAL A 158 -2.96 4.31 9.26
C VAL A 158 -3.10 2.85 8.83
N MET A 159 -2.49 1.90 9.54
CA MET A 159 -2.63 0.47 9.24
C MET A 159 -4.07 -0.03 9.46
N CYS A 160 -4.76 0.47 10.49
CA CYS A 160 -6.18 0.18 10.70
C CYS A 160 -7.06 0.69 9.55
N LEU A 161 -6.83 1.92 9.09
CA LEU A 161 -7.54 2.47 7.94
C LEU A 161 -7.24 1.71 6.64
N ASN A 162 -6.00 1.25 6.47
CA ASN A 162 -5.64 0.39 5.34
C ASN A 162 -6.36 -0.95 5.39
N ALA A 163 -6.39 -1.61 6.55
CA ALA A 163 -7.11 -2.87 6.72
C ALA A 163 -8.62 -2.73 6.47
N LEU A 164 -9.23 -1.63 6.94
CA LEU A 164 -10.62 -1.29 6.62
C LEU A 164 -10.81 -1.10 5.10
N GLY A 165 -9.94 -0.33 4.44
CA GLY A 165 -9.99 -0.12 3.00
C GLY A 165 -9.83 -1.41 2.19
N VAL A 166 -8.97 -2.33 2.64
CA VAL A 166 -8.82 -3.66 2.03
C VAL A 166 -10.09 -4.49 2.20
N TYR A 167 -10.72 -4.47 3.38
CA TYR A 167 -12.01 -5.14 3.60
C TYR A 167 -13.10 -4.60 2.67
N ILE A 168 -13.23 -3.28 2.60
CA ILE A 168 -14.17 -2.57 1.72
C ILE A 168 -13.96 -2.97 0.26
N GLY A 169 -12.71 -2.95 -0.22
CA GLY A 169 -12.41 -3.35 -1.59
C GLY A 169 -12.73 -4.81 -1.85
N ARG A 170 -12.42 -5.71 -0.90
CA ARG A 170 -12.42 -7.16 -1.17
C ARG A 170 -13.82 -7.75 -1.07
N TYR A 171 -14.55 -7.37 -0.03
CA TYR A 171 -15.84 -7.96 0.29
C TYR A 171 -17.00 -7.09 -0.19
N MET A 172 -16.88 -5.77 -0.04
CA MET A 172 -17.93 -4.83 -0.45
C MET A 172 -17.77 -4.38 -1.92
N ARG A 173 -16.63 -4.69 -2.55
CA ARG A 173 -16.33 -4.45 -3.97
C ARG A 173 -16.34 -2.97 -4.38
N PHE A 174 -16.11 -2.06 -3.43
CA PHE A 174 -15.90 -0.64 -3.73
C PHE A 174 -14.44 -0.36 -4.09
N ASN A 175 -14.23 0.59 -5.00
CA ASN A 175 -12.93 1.11 -5.40
C ASN A 175 -12.69 2.51 -4.84
N SER A 176 -11.46 3.00 -4.92
CA SER A 176 -11.10 4.34 -4.43
C SER A 176 -11.89 5.49 -5.08
N TRP A 177 -12.44 5.30 -6.29
CA TRP A 177 -13.28 6.30 -6.97
C TRP A 177 -14.75 6.29 -6.53
N ASP A 178 -15.21 5.24 -5.84
CA ASP A 178 -16.58 5.14 -5.35
C ASP A 178 -16.91 6.15 -4.24
N ILE A 179 -15.88 6.75 -3.63
CA ILE A 179 -16.07 7.89 -2.74
C ILE A 179 -16.65 9.12 -3.46
N VAL A 180 -16.49 9.20 -4.79
CA VAL A 180 -17.05 10.28 -5.62
C VAL A 180 -18.28 9.79 -6.39
N THR A 181 -18.23 8.58 -6.96
CA THR A 181 -19.31 8.06 -7.80
C THR A 181 -20.48 7.50 -7.02
N ASN A 182 -20.27 6.96 -5.81
CA ASN A 182 -21.33 6.41 -4.96
C ASN A 182 -21.08 6.61 -3.45
N PRO A 183 -20.97 7.87 -2.98
CA PRO A 183 -20.60 8.18 -1.60
C PRO A 183 -21.62 7.70 -0.56
N PHE A 184 -22.92 7.75 -0.89
CA PHE A 184 -23.97 7.41 0.06
C PHE A 184 -24.07 5.92 0.33
N ALA A 185 -23.92 5.06 -0.70
CA ALA A 185 -23.90 3.62 -0.50
C ALA A 185 -22.65 3.21 0.30
N LEU A 186 -21.48 3.71 -0.08
CA LEU A 186 -20.24 3.46 0.66
C LEU A 186 -20.35 3.87 2.13
N ALA A 187 -20.92 5.05 2.40
CA ALA A 187 -21.12 5.51 3.77
C ALA A 187 -22.10 4.64 4.56
N ALA A 188 -23.23 4.26 3.96
CA ALA A 188 -24.20 3.39 4.62
C ALA A 188 -23.59 2.03 5.02
N ASP A 189 -22.84 1.44 4.11
CA ASP A 189 -22.16 0.15 4.28
C ASP A 189 -21.06 0.22 5.36
N ILE A 190 -20.25 1.29 5.39
CA ILE A 190 -19.27 1.52 6.45
C ILE A 190 -19.97 1.71 7.81
N LEU A 191 -21.05 2.49 7.85
CA LEU A 191 -21.79 2.73 9.10
C LEU A 191 -22.45 1.45 9.63
N GLN A 192 -22.92 0.56 8.75
CA GLN A 192 -23.46 -0.74 9.15
C GLN A 192 -22.40 -1.58 9.90
N ILE A 193 -21.16 -1.62 9.39
CA ILE A 193 -20.06 -2.34 10.06
C ILE A 193 -19.73 -1.75 11.43
N ILE A 194 -19.77 -0.42 11.54
CA ILE A 194 -19.43 0.31 12.77
C ILE A 194 -20.53 0.16 13.83
N PHE A 195 -21.81 0.30 13.46
CA PHE A 195 -22.92 0.26 14.41
C PHE A 195 -23.38 -1.15 14.76
N HIS A 196 -23.08 -2.15 13.92
CA HIS A 196 -23.43 -3.56 14.16
C HIS A 196 -22.18 -4.46 14.22
N PRO A 197 -21.26 -4.27 15.20
CA PRO A 197 -19.98 -4.97 15.23
C PRO A 197 -20.10 -6.48 15.50
N LEU A 198 -21.11 -6.90 16.27
CA LEU A 198 -21.35 -8.32 16.57
C LEU A 198 -21.89 -9.07 15.35
N GLU A 199 -22.73 -8.43 14.54
CA GLU A 199 -23.22 -8.99 13.27
C GLU A 199 -22.08 -9.06 12.24
N ASN A 200 -21.16 -8.09 12.28
CA ASN A 200 -20.02 -7.98 11.40
C ASN A 200 -18.72 -8.53 12.03
N ALA A 201 -18.81 -9.54 12.88
CA ALA A 201 -17.66 -10.10 13.61
C ALA A 201 -16.53 -10.56 12.69
N ASN A 202 -16.86 -11.18 11.53
CA ASN A 202 -15.87 -11.59 10.53
C ASN A 202 -15.14 -10.40 9.90
N ALA A 203 -15.85 -9.28 9.67
CA ALA A 203 -15.24 -8.05 9.15
C ALA A 203 -14.22 -7.50 10.14
N TRP A 204 -14.62 -7.35 11.39
CA TRP A 204 -13.75 -6.87 12.45
C TRP A 204 -12.57 -7.81 12.72
N ALA A 205 -12.78 -9.13 12.69
CA ALA A 205 -11.69 -10.10 12.83
C ALA A 205 -10.66 -9.94 11.71
N MET A 206 -11.09 -9.77 10.47
CA MET A 206 -10.18 -9.51 9.34
C MET A 206 -9.48 -8.16 9.50
N ILE A 207 -10.21 -7.08 9.77
CA ILE A 207 -9.65 -5.73 9.90
C ILE A 207 -8.59 -5.72 11.00
N VAL A 208 -8.88 -6.26 12.18
CA VAL A 208 -7.96 -6.29 13.31
C VAL A 208 -6.73 -7.14 13.00
N SER A 209 -6.92 -8.38 12.55
CA SER A 209 -5.78 -9.27 12.22
C SER A 209 -4.89 -8.70 11.12
N PHE A 210 -5.48 -8.13 10.07
CA PHE A 210 -4.75 -7.52 8.98
C PHE A 210 -4.03 -6.23 9.41
N SER A 211 -4.64 -5.42 10.28
CA SER A 211 -4.00 -4.23 10.87
C SER A 211 -2.72 -4.58 11.64
N PHE A 212 -2.76 -5.64 12.44
CA PHE A 212 -1.59 -6.14 13.15
C PHE A 212 -0.53 -6.68 12.18
N LEU A 213 -0.93 -7.47 11.18
CA LEU A 213 -0.02 -7.99 10.15
C LEU A 213 0.72 -6.87 9.42
N LEU A 214 -0.02 -5.86 8.92
CA LEU A 214 0.56 -4.71 8.22
C LEU A 214 1.49 -3.90 9.13
N SER A 215 1.11 -3.73 10.40
CA SER A 215 1.97 -3.08 11.39
C SER A 215 3.29 -3.85 11.59
N ILE A 216 3.23 -5.18 11.69
CA ILE A 216 4.43 -6.04 11.81
C ILE A 216 5.31 -5.87 10.59
N PHE A 217 4.76 -5.94 9.37
CA PHE A 217 5.55 -5.74 8.14
C PHE A 217 6.22 -4.37 8.12
N TYR A 218 5.49 -3.32 8.49
CA TYR A 218 6.02 -1.96 8.54
C TYR A 218 7.17 -1.82 9.54
N PHE A 219 6.96 -2.23 10.79
CA PHE A 219 7.99 -2.09 11.83
C PHE A 219 9.21 -2.96 11.54
N THR A 220 9.03 -4.15 10.99
CA THR A 220 10.13 -5.03 10.55
C THR A 220 11.02 -4.32 9.54
N LEU A 221 10.44 -3.83 8.44
CA LEU A 221 11.22 -3.11 7.42
C LEU A 221 11.82 -1.81 7.97
N LYS A 222 11.11 -1.13 8.88
CA LYS A 222 11.62 0.08 9.53
C LYS A 222 12.87 -0.19 10.35
N MET A 223 12.86 -1.26 11.15
CA MET A 223 13.99 -1.67 11.99
C MET A 223 15.19 -2.11 11.16
N LEU A 224 14.97 -2.89 10.09
CA LEU A 224 16.03 -3.31 9.17
C LEU A 224 16.72 -2.10 8.54
N SER A 225 15.93 -1.16 8.00
CA SER A 225 16.46 0.05 7.39
C SER A 225 17.24 0.94 8.37
N LYS A 226 16.82 1.04 9.65
CA LYS A 226 17.58 1.79 10.68
C LYS A 226 18.95 1.17 10.96
N LYS A 227 19.08 -0.16 10.93
CA LYS A 227 20.36 -0.86 11.18
C LYS A 227 21.32 -0.82 9.99
N MET A 228 20.79 -0.68 8.77
CA MET A 228 21.58 -0.61 7.53
C MET A 228 22.04 0.81 7.19
N ALA A 229 21.51 1.83 7.86
CA ALA A 229 22.01 3.20 7.73
C ALA A 229 23.32 3.35 8.53
N PRO A 230 24.45 3.69 7.87
CA PRO A 230 25.75 3.87 8.53
C PRO A 230 25.78 5.05 9.49
#